data_AF-A0AAW6I5D2-F1
#
_entry.id   AF-A0AAW6I5D2-F1
#
_cell.length_a   1.000
_cell.length_b   1.000
_cell.length_c   1.000
_cell.angle_alpha   90.00
_cell.angle_beta   90.00
_cell.angle_gamma   90.00
#
_symmetry.space_group_name_H-M   'P 1'
#
loop_
_entity.id
_entity.type
_entity.pdbx_description
1 polymer ?
#
loop_
_entity_poly.entity_id
_entity_poly.type
_entity_poly.pdbx_seq_one_letter_code
_entity_poly.pdbx_strand_id
1 'polypeptide(L)'
;MDLYSYVSIESFVHGCKESKTSGTFVLRVPNLLYAKSDEVIGYGLSLLRRSIVLHEEQNGIKQEFSKQHIPFFRENRRMLIGPEMEMYALSLYQNPEIPSGVKEKKASCLRLTFDYGALGEYSLSEEKYLLRCKYDEEENLSVFVSQMRQEYDKFFYDEEHTGFKRDSRFFSMLCNACLEVREPRWASEQEWQLVQFCDPIKAGYDFMGRNLVPYVDYVIPFECLRRIALTDLAENSLTYSALAGFLQSIGLAPDRYLEGMLGGVS
;
A
#
# COMPACT_ATOMS: atom_id res chain seq x y z
N MET A 1 4.07 -10.25 16.61
CA MET A 1 4.76 -9.20 15.84
C MET A 1 3.74 -8.10 15.65
N ASP A 2 4.19 -6.85 15.76
CA ASP A 2 3.31 -5.70 15.58
C ASP A 2 3.60 -5.03 14.24
N LEU A 3 2.55 -4.50 13.61
CA LEU A 3 2.65 -3.69 12.40
C LEU A 3 2.03 -2.32 12.66
N TYR A 4 2.72 -1.26 12.29
CA TYR A 4 2.30 0.12 12.54
C TYR A 4 1.75 0.75 11.28
N SER A 5 0.60 1.40 11.35
CA SER A 5 0.11 2.30 10.30
C SER A 5 0.01 3.73 10.85
N TYR A 6 0.17 4.72 9.97
CA TYR A 6 0.09 6.13 10.33
C TYR A 6 -1.05 6.76 9.55
N VAL A 7 -2.09 7.17 10.27
CA VAL A 7 -3.31 7.76 9.68
C VAL A 7 -3.55 9.13 10.27
N SER A 8 -4.23 10.01 9.52
CA SER A 8 -4.66 11.29 10.12
C SER A 8 -5.70 11.03 11.20
N ILE A 9 -5.75 11.93 12.19
CA ILE A 9 -6.77 11.89 13.25
C ILE A 9 -8.17 11.98 12.63
N GLU A 10 -8.34 12.83 11.62
CA GLU A 10 -9.59 12.99 10.87
C GLU A 10 -10.04 11.68 10.22
N SER A 11 -9.16 11.01 9.47
CA SER A 11 -9.49 9.75 8.81
C SER A 11 -9.91 8.68 9.80
N PHE A 12 -9.23 8.59 10.95
CA PHE A 12 -9.58 7.62 11.99
C PHE A 12 -10.93 7.92 12.65
N VAL A 13 -11.17 9.18 13.04
CA VAL A 13 -12.42 9.60 13.67
C VAL A 13 -13.61 9.43 12.72
N HIS A 14 -13.44 9.83 11.46
CA HIS A 14 -14.44 9.65 10.42
C HIS A 14 -14.74 8.17 10.19
N GLY A 15 -13.69 7.37 10.05
CA GLY A 15 -13.77 5.93 9.88
C GLY A 15 -14.50 5.19 10.99
N CYS A 16 -14.29 5.59 12.23
CA CYS A 16 -15.01 5.04 13.38
C CYS A 16 -16.51 5.43 13.37
N LYS A 17 -16.85 6.64 12.89
CA LYS A 17 -18.24 7.13 12.82
C LYS A 17 -19.03 6.53 11.64
N GLU A 18 -18.36 6.30 10.51
CA GLU A 18 -18.97 5.71 9.31
C GLU A 18 -19.16 4.19 9.41
N SER A 19 -18.46 3.53 10.34
CA SER A 19 -18.55 2.09 10.52
C SER A 19 -19.99 1.67 10.86
N LYS A 20 -20.59 0.89 9.95
CA LYS A 20 -21.93 0.31 10.14
C LYS A 20 -21.91 -0.99 10.95
N THR A 21 -20.73 -1.59 11.10
CA THR A 21 -20.53 -2.84 11.81
C THR A 21 -19.99 -2.55 13.20
N SER A 22 -20.65 -3.12 14.22
CA SER A 22 -20.21 -2.97 15.61
C SER A 22 -18.86 -3.64 15.80
N GLY A 23 -17.96 -2.99 16.54
CA GLY A 23 -16.61 -3.53 16.80
C GLY A 23 -15.62 -3.36 15.66
N THR A 24 -15.94 -2.60 14.61
CA THR A 24 -15.04 -2.28 13.50
C THR A 24 -14.88 -0.77 13.30
N PHE A 25 -13.86 -0.36 12.57
CA PHE A 25 -13.69 0.99 12.02
C PHE A 25 -13.34 0.91 10.55
N VAL A 26 -13.65 1.97 9.79
CA VAL A 26 -13.35 2.04 8.36
C VAL A 26 -12.07 2.83 8.12
N LEU A 27 -11.16 2.32 7.30
CA LEU A 27 -10.09 3.12 6.70
C LEU A 27 -10.33 3.26 5.21
N ARG A 28 -10.44 4.50 4.73
CA ARG A 28 -10.42 4.80 3.30
C ARG A 28 -9.00 4.63 2.78
N VAL A 29 -8.78 3.57 2.03
CA VAL A 29 -7.49 3.24 1.43
C VAL A 29 -7.48 3.75 0.00
N PRO A 30 -6.63 4.75 -0.33
CA PRO A 30 -6.57 5.29 -1.67
C PRO A 30 -5.89 4.31 -2.63
N ASN A 31 -6.16 4.48 -3.93
CA ASN A 31 -5.42 3.79 -4.98
C ASN A 31 -3.93 4.11 -4.88
N LEU A 32 -3.10 3.07 -4.89
CA LEU A 32 -1.65 3.13 -4.74
C LEU A 32 -1.00 4.11 -5.71
N LEU A 33 -1.41 4.08 -6.98
CA LEU A 33 -0.81 4.87 -8.07
C LEU A 33 -1.16 6.36 -7.98
N TYR A 34 -2.18 6.71 -7.19
CA TYR A 34 -2.58 8.09 -6.90
C TYR A 34 -1.97 8.59 -5.57
N ALA A 35 -1.75 7.68 -4.61
CA ALA A 35 -1.30 8.02 -3.27
C ALA A 35 0.22 8.12 -3.12
N LYS A 36 0.97 7.33 -3.90
CA LYS A 36 2.45 7.31 -3.88
C LYS A 36 3.02 8.20 -4.98
N SER A 37 4.19 8.76 -4.75
CA SER A 37 4.91 9.55 -5.75
C SER A 37 5.39 8.67 -6.91
N ASP A 38 5.63 9.30 -8.06
CA ASP A 38 6.16 8.62 -9.25
C ASP A 38 7.57 8.04 -8.99
N GLU A 39 8.32 8.61 -8.05
CA GLU A 39 9.61 8.07 -7.59
C GLU A 39 9.45 6.69 -6.92
N VAL A 40 8.51 6.58 -5.97
CA VAL A 40 8.28 5.33 -5.22
C VAL A 40 7.76 4.22 -6.13
N ILE A 41 6.79 4.53 -6.99
CA ILE A 41 6.24 3.56 -7.95
C ILE A 41 7.25 3.26 -9.08
N GLY A 42 8.01 4.28 -9.49
CA GLY A 42 8.95 4.21 -10.59
C GLY A 42 10.14 3.31 -10.31
N TYR A 43 10.61 3.20 -9.06
CA TYR A 43 11.78 2.40 -8.74
C TYR A 43 11.61 0.92 -9.12
N GLY A 44 10.58 0.24 -8.59
CA GLY A 44 10.38 -1.17 -8.90
C GLY A 44 10.11 -1.41 -10.39
N LEU A 45 9.37 -0.51 -11.04
CA LEU A 45 9.13 -0.56 -12.48
C LEU A 45 10.43 -0.35 -13.27
N SER A 46 11.37 0.47 -12.80
CA SER A 46 12.68 0.65 -13.43
C SER A 46 13.52 -0.63 -13.39
N LEU A 47 13.44 -1.41 -12.30
CA LEU A 47 14.11 -2.72 -12.23
C LEU A 47 13.46 -3.73 -13.17
N LEU A 48 12.13 -3.72 -13.28
CA LEU A 48 11.42 -4.54 -14.27
C LEU A 48 11.82 -4.16 -15.69
N ARG A 49 11.91 -2.87 -16.02
CA ARG A 49 12.42 -2.36 -17.30
C ARG A 49 13.84 -2.87 -17.57
N ARG A 50 14.75 -2.74 -16.59
CA ARG A 50 16.13 -3.22 -16.69
C ARG A 50 16.21 -4.73 -16.90
N SER A 51 15.28 -5.50 -16.34
CA SER A 51 15.21 -6.94 -16.57
C SER A 51 14.91 -7.32 -18.02
N ILE A 52 14.09 -6.51 -18.71
CA ILE A 52 13.81 -6.67 -20.15
C ILE A 52 15.10 -6.45 -20.95
N VAL A 53 15.83 -5.37 -20.67
CA VAL A 53 17.12 -5.05 -21.32
C VAL A 53 18.11 -6.20 -21.14
N LEU A 54 18.31 -6.67 -19.90
CA LEU A 54 19.25 -7.75 -19.61
C LEU A 54 18.84 -9.07 -20.26
N HIS A 55 17.54 -9.37 -20.30
CA HIS A 55 17.04 -10.55 -21.00
C HIS A 55 17.33 -10.48 -22.50
N GLU A 56 17.10 -9.33 -23.13
CA GLU A 56 17.37 -9.11 -24.56
C GLU A 56 18.87 -9.25 -24.88
N GLU A 57 19.75 -8.65 -24.07
CA GLU A 57 21.21 -8.75 -24.21
C GLU A 57 21.69 -10.20 -24.08
N GLN A 58 21.20 -10.94 -23.07
CA GLN A 58 21.58 -12.33 -22.82
C GLN A 58 21.15 -13.28 -23.94
N ASN A 59 20.08 -12.94 -24.68
CA ASN A 59 19.52 -13.78 -25.73
C ASN A 59 19.80 -13.24 -27.15
N GLY A 60 20.57 -12.15 -27.28
CA GLY A 60 20.91 -11.57 -28.58
C GLY A 60 19.69 -11.06 -29.35
N ILE A 61 18.67 -10.53 -28.66
CA ILE A 61 17.47 -9.99 -29.30
C ILE A 61 17.84 -8.71 -30.06
N LYS A 62 17.47 -8.66 -31.34
CA LYS A 62 17.72 -7.49 -32.19
C LYS A 62 16.81 -6.33 -31.82
N GLN A 63 17.28 -5.11 -32.10
CA GLN A 63 16.53 -3.88 -31.84
C GLN A 63 15.12 -3.87 -32.45
N GLU A 64 14.94 -4.44 -33.63
CA GLU A 64 13.66 -4.56 -34.33
C GLU A 64 12.61 -5.41 -33.59
N PHE A 65 13.05 -6.27 -32.65
CA PHE A 65 12.19 -7.11 -31.80
C PHE A 65 12.25 -6.71 -30.32
N SER A 66 12.87 -5.57 -30.03
CA SER A 66 13.04 -5.08 -28.66
C SER A 66 11.71 -4.64 -28.07
N LYS A 67 11.46 -5.03 -26.82
CA LYS A 67 10.27 -4.66 -26.06
C LYS A 67 10.60 -3.71 -24.91
N GLN A 68 11.83 -3.18 -24.88
CA GLN A 68 12.28 -2.25 -23.83
C GLN A 68 11.34 -1.05 -23.65
N HIS A 69 10.75 -0.57 -24.74
CA HIS A 69 9.89 0.62 -24.78
C HIS A 69 8.40 0.35 -24.54
N ILE A 70 7.99 -0.89 -24.20
CA ILE A 70 6.59 -1.19 -23.89
C ILE A 70 6.06 -0.23 -22.81
N PRO A 71 4.92 0.45 -23.00
CA PRO A 71 4.35 1.28 -21.95
C PRO A 71 3.97 0.40 -20.76
N PHE A 72 4.15 0.86 -19.53
CA PHE A 72 3.66 0.12 -18.35
C PHE A 72 2.29 0.61 -17.88
N PHE A 73 1.89 1.80 -18.34
CA PHE A 73 0.62 2.41 -18.04
C PHE A 73 -0.18 2.59 -19.33
N ARG A 74 -1.50 2.59 -19.21
CA ARG A 74 -2.38 2.93 -20.30
C ARG A 74 -2.27 4.41 -20.63
N GLU A 75 -2.47 4.75 -21.90
CA GLU A 75 -2.38 6.13 -22.35
C GLU A 75 -3.36 7.03 -21.57
N ASN A 76 -2.85 8.17 -21.09
CA ASN A 76 -3.61 9.17 -20.32
C ASN A 76 -4.31 8.63 -19.06
N ARG A 77 -3.87 7.50 -18.51
CA ARG A 77 -4.45 6.90 -17.30
C ARG A 77 -3.36 6.42 -16.33
N ARG A 78 -3.54 6.71 -15.03
CA ARG A 78 -2.74 6.11 -13.95
C ARG A 78 -3.22 4.68 -13.65
N MET A 79 -3.17 3.82 -14.66
CA MET A 79 -3.53 2.41 -14.58
C MET A 79 -2.54 1.57 -15.39
N LEU A 80 -2.12 0.45 -14.84
CA LEU A 80 -1.21 -0.47 -15.51
C LEU A 80 -1.86 -1.07 -16.77
N ILE A 81 -1.05 -1.39 -17.78
CA ILE A 81 -1.52 -2.19 -18.91
C ILE A 81 -1.91 -3.60 -18.43
N GLY A 82 -2.97 -4.17 -19.00
CA GLY A 82 -3.52 -5.46 -18.56
C GLY A 82 -5.00 -5.39 -18.18
N PRO A 83 -5.49 -6.25 -17.27
CA PRO A 83 -6.89 -6.28 -16.82
C PRO A 83 -7.41 -4.93 -16.30
N GLU A 84 -8.74 -4.72 -16.30
CA GLU A 84 -9.40 -3.60 -15.61
C GLU A 84 -9.36 -3.80 -14.09
N MET A 85 -8.16 -3.67 -13.50
CA MET A 85 -7.91 -3.88 -12.08
C MET A 85 -6.95 -2.81 -11.56
N GLU A 86 -7.33 -2.23 -10.43
CA GLU A 86 -6.55 -1.24 -9.70
C GLU A 86 -6.06 -1.78 -8.36
N MET A 87 -4.99 -1.17 -7.83
CA MET A 87 -4.33 -1.58 -6.60
C MET A 87 -4.59 -0.56 -5.50
N TYR A 88 -5.12 -1.02 -4.38
CA TYR A 88 -5.36 -0.22 -3.18
C TYR A 88 -4.51 -0.80 -2.06
N ALA A 89 -3.70 0.03 -1.41
CA ALA A 89 -2.71 -0.46 -0.48
C ALA A 89 -2.61 0.42 0.77
N LEU A 90 -2.79 -0.21 1.94
CA LEU A 90 -2.49 0.40 3.23
C LEU A 90 -1.04 0.07 3.60
N SER A 91 -0.23 1.12 3.80
CA SER A 91 1.14 0.96 4.33
C SER A 91 1.12 0.58 5.80
N LEU A 92 1.92 -0.44 6.11
CA LEU A 92 2.15 -1.00 7.43
C LEU A 92 3.67 -1.11 7.63
N TYR A 93 4.18 -0.93 8.83
CA TYR A 93 5.62 -0.89 9.10
C TYR A 93 5.98 -1.80 10.26
N GLN A 94 7.10 -2.52 10.20
CA GLN A 94 7.59 -3.26 11.38
C GLN A 94 8.34 -2.34 12.36
N ASN A 95 8.91 -1.24 11.85
CA ASN A 95 9.58 -0.23 12.67
C ASN A 95 8.54 0.79 13.20
N PRO A 96 8.47 1.06 14.51
CA PRO A 96 7.54 2.05 15.10
C PRO A 96 7.93 3.51 14.89
N GLU A 97 9.09 3.78 14.28
CA GLU A 97 9.49 5.12 13.86
C GLU A 97 8.58 5.65 12.76
N ILE A 98 8.26 6.95 12.81
CA ILE A 98 7.43 7.59 11.78
C ILE A 98 8.16 7.48 10.42
N PRO A 99 7.53 6.90 9.39
CA PRO A 99 8.10 6.76 8.05
C PRO A 99 8.41 8.12 7.44
N SER A 100 9.38 8.14 6.53
CA SER A 100 9.93 9.38 5.99
C SER A 100 8.87 10.18 5.21
N GLY A 101 8.07 9.49 4.38
CA GLY A 101 6.96 10.11 3.64
C GLY A 101 5.81 10.62 4.53
N VAL A 102 5.72 10.18 5.79
CA VAL A 102 4.76 10.72 6.78
C VAL A 102 5.35 11.96 7.46
N LYS A 103 6.64 11.92 7.85
CA LYS A 103 7.37 13.05 8.45
C LYS A 103 7.31 14.31 7.58
N GLU A 104 7.44 14.16 6.26
CA GLU A 104 7.41 15.27 5.31
C GLU A 104 6.09 16.06 5.32
N LYS A 105 4.97 15.43 5.64
CA LYS A 105 3.64 16.07 5.64
C LYS A 105 3.42 17.00 6.83
N LYS A 106 4.28 16.95 7.87
CA LYS A 106 4.22 17.77 9.10
C LYS A 106 2.84 17.87 9.75
N ALA A 107 2.01 16.84 9.58
CA ALA A 107 0.67 16.79 10.13
C ALA A 107 0.63 15.82 11.33
N SER A 108 -0.07 16.21 12.39
CA SER A 108 -0.35 15.33 13.52
C SER A 108 -1.08 14.07 13.04
N CYS A 109 -0.58 12.91 13.45
CA CYS A 109 -1.12 11.62 13.02
C CYS A 109 -1.26 10.65 14.19
N LEU A 110 -2.08 9.64 13.96
CA LEU A 110 -2.21 8.50 14.85
C LEU A 110 -1.36 7.36 14.34
N ARG A 111 -0.52 6.80 15.20
CA ARG A 111 0.09 5.49 14.99
C ARG A 111 -0.88 4.43 15.49
N LEU A 112 -1.39 3.63 14.56
CA LEU A 112 -2.20 2.44 14.83
C LEU A 112 -1.27 1.23 14.90
N THR A 113 -1.25 0.54 16.04
CA THR A 113 -0.48 -0.69 16.24
C THR A 113 -1.39 -1.89 16.03
N PHE A 114 -1.14 -2.64 14.96
CA PHE A 114 -1.87 -3.84 14.61
C PHE A 114 -1.18 -5.10 15.15
N ASP A 115 -1.97 -6.05 15.62
CA ASP A 115 -1.52 -7.43 15.82
C ASP A 115 -1.38 -8.14 14.47
N TYR A 116 -0.18 -8.65 14.16
CA TYR A 116 0.05 -9.34 12.89
C TYR A 116 -0.83 -10.59 12.70
N GLY A 117 -1.10 -11.35 13.76
CA GLY A 117 -1.89 -12.58 13.66
C GLY A 117 -3.35 -12.29 13.29
N ALA A 118 -3.98 -11.40 14.06
CA ALA A 118 -5.34 -10.94 13.81
C ALA A 118 -5.46 -10.22 12.47
N LEU A 119 -4.46 -9.42 12.08
CA LEU A 119 -4.45 -8.78 10.77
C LEU A 119 -4.31 -9.80 9.63
N GLY A 120 -3.55 -10.88 9.84
CA GLY A 120 -3.44 -11.99 8.90
C GLY A 120 -4.77 -12.71 8.70
N GLU A 121 -5.49 -13.01 9.79
CA GLU A 121 -6.83 -13.60 9.74
C GLU A 121 -7.83 -12.70 9.00
N TYR A 122 -7.86 -11.40 9.35
CA TYR A 122 -8.66 -10.39 8.65
C TYR A 122 -8.32 -10.31 7.15
N SER A 123 -7.04 -10.38 6.80
CA SER A 123 -6.61 -10.33 5.40
C SER A 123 -7.16 -11.51 4.61
N LEU A 124 -7.13 -12.71 5.19
CA LEU A 124 -7.66 -13.92 4.56
C LEU A 124 -9.19 -13.88 4.43
N SER A 125 -9.91 -13.40 5.45
CA SER A 125 -11.38 -13.34 5.42
C SER A 125 -11.92 -12.34 4.40
N GLU A 126 -11.16 -11.28 4.13
CA GLU A 126 -11.58 -10.17 3.26
C GLU A 126 -10.90 -10.16 1.89
N GLU A 127 -10.30 -11.28 1.47
CA GLU A 127 -9.61 -11.43 0.18
C GLU A 127 -8.52 -10.38 -0.06
N LYS A 128 -7.79 -10.01 0.98
CA LYS A 128 -6.66 -9.05 0.94
C LYS A 128 -5.33 -9.78 1.01
N TYR A 129 -4.31 -9.15 0.42
CA TYR A 129 -2.95 -9.66 0.41
C TYR A 129 -2.07 -8.87 1.36
N LEU A 130 -1.44 -9.54 2.32
CA LEU A 130 -0.44 -8.93 3.19
C LEU A 130 0.95 -9.20 2.61
N LEU A 131 1.51 -8.19 1.94
CA LEU A 131 2.77 -8.30 1.19
C LEU A 131 3.90 -7.60 1.95
N ARG A 132 5.09 -8.19 1.97
CA ARG A 132 6.30 -7.58 2.54
C ARG A 132 7.12 -6.92 1.44
N CYS A 133 7.57 -5.68 1.66
CA CYS A 133 8.46 -5.00 0.73
C CYS A 133 9.87 -5.65 0.70
N LYS A 134 10.50 -5.59 -0.47
CA LYS A 134 11.82 -6.11 -0.81
C LYS A 134 12.71 -4.96 -1.24
N TYR A 135 13.95 -4.97 -0.76
CA TYR A 135 14.85 -3.83 -0.84
C TYR A 135 16.19 -4.12 -1.51
N ASP A 136 16.53 -5.40 -1.71
CA ASP A 136 17.77 -5.78 -2.37
C ASP A 136 17.64 -5.62 -3.89
N GLU A 137 18.37 -4.67 -4.47
CA GLU A 137 18.28 -4.36 -5.90
C GLU A 137 18.70 -5.55 -6.77
N GLU A 138 19.82 -6.19 -6.42
CA GLU A 138 20.40 -7.27 -7.22
C GLU A 138 19.51 -8.51 -7.19
N GLU A 139 18.99 -8.86 -6.02
CA GLU A 139 18.05 -9.96 -5.84
C GLU A 139 16.75 -9.71 -6.61
N ASN A 140 16.14 -8.53 -6.47
CA ASN A 140 14.90 -8.20 -7.18
C ASN A 140 15.10 -8.22 -8.70
N LEU A 141 16.20 -7.65 -9.19
CA LEU A 141 16.53 -7.65 -10.62
C LEU A 141 16.74 -9.08 -11.13
N SER A 142 17.48 -9.92 -10.39
CA SER A 142 17.71 -11.32 -10.71
C SER A 142 16.40 -12.11 -10.80
N VAL A 143 15.48 -11.89 -9.86
CA VAL A 143 14.13 -12.49 -9.88
C VAL A 143 13.37 -12.07 -11.14
N PHE A 144 13.34 -10.79 -11.49
CA PHE A 144 12.66 -10.33 -12.71
C PHE A 144 13.31 -10.89 -13.98
N VAL A 145 14.64 -10.93 -14.08
CA VAL A 145 15.35 -11.53 -15.23
C VAL A 145 15.01 -13.01 -15.36
N SER A 146 14.95 -13.74 -14.25
CA SER A 146 14.55 -15.15 -14.23
C SER A 146 13.11 -15.34 -14.75
N GLN A 147 12.18 -14.49 -14.32
CA GLN A 147 10.79 -14.50 -14.79
C GLN A 147 10.68 -14.14 -16.29
N MET A 148 11.48 -13.18 -16.77
CA MET A 148 11.49 -12.79 -18.19
C MET A 148 11.81 -13.95 -19.13
N ARG A 149 12.62 -14.92 -18.69
CA ARG A 149 12.92 -16.12 -19.50
C ARG A 149 11.68 -16.90 -19.94
N GLN A 150 10.60 -16.83 -19.18
CA GLN A 150 9.33 -17.51 -19.48
C GLN A 150 8.27 -16.55 -20.04
N GLU A 151 8.39 -15.26 -19.75
CA GLU A 151 7.36 -14.28 -20.02
C GLU A 151 7.62 -13.41 -21.24
N TYR A 152 8.88 -13.26 -21.69
CA TYR A 152 9.25 -12.36 -22.78
C TYR A 152 8.43 -12.60 -24.05
N ASP A 153 8.25 -13.86 -24.46
CA ASP A 153 7.48 -14.21 -25.67
C ASP A 153 5.95 -14.18 -25.49
N LYS A 154 5.48 -13.79 -24.30
CA LYS A 154 4.05 -13.75 -23.99
C LYS A 154 3.47 -12.34 -23.97
N PHE A 155 4.30 -11.30 -24.01
CA PHE A 155 3.85 -9.92 -24.18
C PHE A 155 4.32 -9.33 -25.49
N PHE A 156 3.55 -8.43 -26.06
CA PHE A 156 3.83 -7.79 -27.35
C PHE A 156 3.42 -6.32 -27.31
N TYR A 157 4.17 -5.54 -28.09
CA TYR A 157 4.06 -4.10 -28.20
C TYR A 157 4.38 -3.71 -29.63
N ASP A 158 3.48 -2.98 -30.27
CA ASP A 158 3.70 -2.22 -31.49
C ASP A 158 3.06 -0.83 -31.34
N GLU A 159 3.14 -0.01 -32.39
CA GLU A 159 2.62 1.37 -32.37
C GLU A 159 1.11 1.47 -32.13
N GLU A 160 0.36 0.40 -32.39
CA GLU A 160 -1.11 0.39 -32.30
C GLU A 160 -1.64 -0.46 -31.12
N HIS A 161 -0.90 -1.49 -30.70
CA HIS A 161 -1.38 -2.50 -29.76
C HIS A 161 -0.34 -2.88 -28.71
N THR A 162 -0.78 -2.92 -27.46
CA THR A 162 -0.08 -3.60 -26.37
C THR A 162 -0.93 -4.74 -25.86
N GLY A 163 -0.36 -5.93 -25.73
CA GLY A 163 -1.13 -7.10 -25.32
C GLY A 163 -0.30 -8.22 -24.71
N PHE A 164 -1.02 -9.15 -24.11
CA PHE A 164 -0.46 -10.30 -23.41
C PHE A 164 -1.21 -11.58 -23.80
N LYS A 165 -0.50 -12.70 -23.88
CA LYS A 165 -1.13 -14.02 -23.94
C LYS A 165 -1.90 -14.29 -22.64
N ARG A 166 -2.97 -15.08 -22.72
CA ARG A 166 -3.87 -15.37 -21.58
C ARG A 166 -3.15 -16.00 -20.38
N ASP A 167 -2.07 -16.73 -20.63
CA ASP A 167 -1.24 -17.40 -19.63
C ASP A 167 -0.02 -16.56 -19.21
N SER A 168 0.08 -15.30 -19.64
CA SER A 168 1.14 -14.41 -19.23
C SER A 168 0.94 -13.95 -17.79
N ARG A 169 2.06 -13.86 -17.06
CA ARG A 169 2.18 -13.30 -15.72
C ARG A 169 2.75 -11.89 -15.73
N PHE A 170 2.91 -11.26 -16.89
CA PHE A 170 3.54 -9.94 -16.99
C PHE A 170 2.77 -8.86 -16.20
N PHE A 171 1.43 -8.91 -16.20
CA PHE A 171 0.64 -8.03 -15.34
C PHE A 171 0.96 -8.21 -13.85
N SER A 172 1.10 -9.46 -13.40
CA SER A 172 1.53 -9.74 -12.02
C SER A 172 2.94 -9.23 -11.74
N MET A 173 3.86 -9.31 -12.71
CA MET A 173 5.20 -8.72 -12.58
C MET A 173 5.13 -7.19 -12.42
N LEU A 174 4.26 -6.51 -13.17
CA LEU A 174 4.01 -5.07 -12.99
C LEU A 174 3.46 -4.75 -11.61
N CYS A 175 2.47 -5.51 -11.13
CA CYS A 175 1.91 -5.34 -9.79
C CYS A 175 2.98 -5.54 -8.71
N ASN A 176 3.78 -6.61 -8.80
CA ASN A 176 4.85 -6.90 -7.83
C ASN A 176 5.91 -5.77 -7.82
N ALA A 177 6.27 -5.26 -8.99
CA ALA A 177 7.17 -4.11 -9.11
C ALA A 177 6.61 -2.86 -8.39
N CYS A 178 5.30 -2.59 -8.49
CA CYS A 178 4.68 -1.46 -7.78
C CYS A 178 4.47 -1.70 -6.27
N LEU A 179 4.15 -2.93 -5.86
CA LEU A 179 3.69 -3.25 -4.51
C LEU A 179 4.82 -3.67 -3.58
N GLU A 180 5.76 -4.49 -4.05
CA GLU A 180 6.76 -5.13 -3.20
C GLU A 180 8.13 -4.47 -3.32
N VAL A 181 8.51 -3.94 -4.48
CA VAL A 181 9.88 -3.46 -4.68
C VAL A 181 10.03 -2.01 -4.23
N ARG A 182 11.02 -1.75 -3.37
CA ARG A 182 11.33 -0.44 -2.79
C ARG A 182 12.83 -0.17 -2.85
N GLU A 183 13.20 1.10 -2.91
CA GLU A 183 14.61 1.49 -2.92
C GLU A 183 15.33 1.05 -1.63
N PRO A 184 16.60 0.60 -1.73
CA PRO A 184 17.38 0.13 -0.58
C PRO A 184 17.46 1.14 0.58
N ARG A 185 17.42 2.46 0.28
CA ARG A 185 17.46 3.52 1.31
C ARG A 185 16.28 3.46 2.29
N TRP A 186 15.17 2.82 1.91
CA TRP A 186 13.98 2.67 2.75
C TRP A 186 13.93 1.34 3.52
N ALA A 187 14.99 0.52 3.45
CA ALA A 187 15.01 -0.81 4.06
C ALA A 187 14.80 -0.80 5.58
N SER A 188 15.20 0.27 6.27
CA SER A 188 15.01 0.46 7.71
C SER A 188 13.54 0.62 8.12
N GLU A 189 12.66 0.99 7.19
CA GLU A 189 11.22 1.14 7.45
C GLU A 189 10.51 -0.22 7.54
N GLN A 190 11.07 -1.25 6.89
CA GLN A 190 10.53 -2.62 6.88
C GLN A 190 9.01 -2.63 6.58
N GLU A 191 8.66 -1.99 5.47
CA GLU A 191 7.29 -1.77 5.01
C GLU A 191 6.63 -3.09 4.60
N TRP A 192 5.35 -3.18 4.92
CA TRP A 192 4.37 -4.13 4.45
C TRP A 192 3.23 -3.37 3.77
N GLN A 193 2.53 -4.04 2.87
CA GLN A 193 1.35 -3.51 2.18
C GLN A 193 0.19 -4.46 2.43
N LEU A 194 -0.93 -3.94 2.95
CA LEU A 194 -2.20 -4.65 2.94
C LEU A 194 -2.98 -4.23 1.70
N VAL A 195 -3.09 -5.14 0.74
CA VAL A 195 -3.48 -4.86 -0.63
C VAL A 195 -4.83 -5.47 -0.97
N GLN A 196 -5.66 -4.69 -1.66
CA GLN A 196 -6.86 -5.16 -2.34
C GLN A 196 -6.79 -4.77 -3.81
N PHE A 197 -7.15 -5.71 -4.67
CA PHE A 197 -7.36 -5.43 -6.09
C PHE A 197 -8.86 -5.17 -6.31
N CYS A 198 -9.19 -4.08 -6.99
CA CYS A 198 -10.58 -3.70 -7.24
C CYS A 198 -10.77 -3.27 -8.70
N ASP A 199 -11.92 -3.62 -9.28
CA ASP A 199 -12.36 -3.06 -10.56
C ASP A 199 -12.63 -1.55 -10.36
N PRO A 200 -12.10 -0.66 -11.22
CA PRO A 200 -12.34 0.78 -11.12
C PRO A 200 -13.83 1.15 -10.96
N ILE A 201 -14.74 0.43 -11.62
CA ILE A 201 -16.18 0.76 -11.56
C ILE A 201 -16.80 0.49 -10.18
N LYS A 202 -16.13 -0.30 -9.33
CA LYS A 202 -16.56 -0.65 -7.97
C LYS A 202 -15.88 0.20 -6.91
N ALA A 203 -14.92 1.05 -7.28
CA ALA A 203 -14.23 1.92 -6.35
C ALA A 203 -15.11 3.10 -5.91
N GLY A 204 -14.88 3.58 -4.69
CA GLY A 204 -15.34 4.89 -4.27
C GLY A 204 -14.45 5.98 -4.87
N TYR A 205 -14.99 7.20 -5.01
CA TYR A 205 -14.24 8.36 -5.48
C TYR A 205 -14.52 9.54 -4.56
N ASP A 206 -13.47 10.20 -4.09
CA ASP A 206 -13.59 11.40 -3.26
C ASP A 206 -12.44 12.39 -3.51
N PHE A 207 -12.62 13.63 -3.08
CA PHE A 207 -11.56 14.62 -3.08
C PHE A 207 -10.63 14.39 -1.89
N MET A 208 -9.39 14.00 -2.17
CA MET A 208 -8.31 13.97 -1.19
C MET A 208 -7.36 15.14 -1.46
N GLY A 209 -7.46 16.18 -0.63
CA GLY A 209 -6.77 17.45 -0.86
C GLY A 209 -7.38 18.19 -2.06
N ARG A 210 -6.66 18.23 -3.19
CA ARG A 210 -7.11 18.93 -4.42
C ARG A 210 -7.41 17.98 -5.59
N ASN A 211 -7.24 16.68 -5.39
CA ASN A 211 -7.35 15.69 -6.45
C ASN A 211 -8.55 14.79 -6.21
N LEU A 212 -9.25 14.43 -7.29
CA LEU A 212 -10.20 13.32 -7.27
C LEU A 212 -9.38 12.02 -7.20
N VAL A 213 -9.57 11.25 -6.14
CA VAL A 213 -8.79 10.05 -5.86
C VAL A 213 -9.74 8.87 -5.67
N PRO A 214 -9.53 7.75 -6.41
CA PRO A 214 -10.25 6.52 -6.13
C PRO A 214 -9.80 5.90 -4.81
N TYR A 215 -10.73 5.29 -4.08
CA TYR A 215 -10.48 4.60 -2.81
C TYR A 215 -11.35 3.36 -2.64
N VAL A 216 -10.96 2.52 -1.71
CA VAL A 216 -11.80 1.42 -1.17
C VAL A 216 -11.84 1.52 0.35
N ASP A 217 -12.92 1.03 0.94
CA ASP A 217 -13.10 0.99 2.39
C ASP A 217 -12.57 -0.32 2.96
N TYR A 218 -11.63 -0.22 3.90
CA TYR A 218 -11.21 -1.35 4.72
C TYR A 218 -11.98 -1.31 6.04
N VAL A 219 -12.91 -2.24 6.22
CA VAL A 219 -13.69 -2.39 7.46
C VAL A 219 -12.91 -3.26 8.43
N ILE A 220 -12.06 -2.64 9.25
CA ILE A 220 -11.11 -3.35 10.10
C ILE A 220 -11.69 -3.56 11.51
N PRO A 221 -11.68 -4.79 12.03
CA PRO A 221 -12.02 -5.06 13.43
C PRO A 221 -11.09 -4.35 14.43
N PHE A 222 -11.65 -3.82 15.51
CA PHE A 222 -10.85 -3.28 16.62
C PHE A 222 -10.02 -4.34 17.34
N GLU A 223 -10.32 -5.63 17.15
CA GLU A 223 -9.49 -6.74 17.66
C GLU A 223 -8.15 -6.84 16.93
N CYS A 224 -8.06 -6.35 15.69
CA CYS A 224 -6.78 -6.24 14.99
C CYS A 224 -5.88 -5.17 15.62
N LEU A 225 -6.43 -4.21 16.37
CA LEU A 225 -5.67 -3.14 17.02
C LEU A 225 -5.24 -3.53 18.43
N ARG A 226 -3.95 -3.36 18.70
CA ARG A 226 -3.35 -3.46 20.04
C ARG A 226 -3.33 -2.11 20.73
N ARG A 227 -2.89 -1.06 20.03
CA ARG A 227 -2.69 0.29 20.57
C ARG A 227 -2.90 1.38 19.52
N ILE A 228 -3.17 2.59 20.00
CA ILE A 228 -3.32 3.84 19.25
C ILE A 228 -2.45 4.87 19.97
N ALA A 229 -1.57 5.57 19.26
CA ALA A 229 -0.74 6.61 19.83
C ALA A 229 -0.84 7.90 19.02
N LEU A 230 -0.91 9.04 19.71
CA LEU A 230 -0.76 10.35 19.08
C LEU A 230 0.73 10.68 18.96
N THR A 231 1.23 10.86 17.74
CA THR A 231 2.68 10.94 17.49
C THR A 231 3.37 12.15 18.08
N ASP A 232 2.62 13.21 18.37
CA ASP A 232 3.09 14.51 18.88
C ASP A 232 2.35 14.91 20.17
N LEU A 233 2.13 13.92 21.05
CA LEU A 233 1.36 14.08 22.29
C LEU A 233 1.76 15.29 23.14
N ALA A 234 3.06 15.59 23.26
CA ALA A 234 3.55 16.72 24.04
C ALA A 234 3.05 18.08 23.52
N GLU A 235 2.82 18.18 22.21
CA GLU A 235 2.35 19.39 21.54
C GLU A 235 0.81 19.41 21.42
N ASN A 236 0.15 18.25 21.56
CA ASN A 236 -1.28 18.06 21.30
C ASN A 236 -2.05 17.38 22.46
N SER A 237 -1.79 17.79 23.70
CA SER A 237 -2.43 17.22 24.90
C SER A 237 -3.96 17.36 24.92
N LEU A 238 -4.51 18.45 24.39
CA LEU A 238 -5.97 18.63 24.26
C LEU A 238 -6.59 17.60 23.30
N THR A 239 -5.94 17.38 22.15
CA THR A 239 -6.37 16.38 21.17
C THR A 239 -6.29 14.98 21.76
N TYR A 240 -5.22 14.68 22.52
CA TYR A 240 -5.10 13.42 23.25
C TYR A 240 -6.26 13.20 24.24
N SER A 241 -6.61 14.22 25.02
CA SER A 241 -7.75 14.14 25.94
C SER A 241 -9.09 13.96 25.20
N ALA A 242 -9.28 14.64 24.07
CA ALA A 242 -10.48 14.47 23.24
C ALA A 242 -10.55 13.07 22.60
N LEU A 243 -9.41 12.49 22.18
CA LEU A 243 -9.33 11.13 21.65
C LEU A 243 -9.79 10.11 22.68
N ALA A 244 -9.45 10.30 23.96
CA ALA A 244 -9.93 9.44 25.04
C ALA A 244 -11.46 9.43 25.15
N GLY A 245 -12.06 10.62 25.25
CA GLY A 245 -13.52 10.74 25.33
C GLY A 245 -14.19 10.24 24.04
N PHE A 246 -13.54 10.43 22.89
CA PHE A 246 -14.01 9.89 21.62
C PHE A 246 -14.07 8.36 21.64
N LEU A 247 -12.99 7.68 22.02
CA LEU A 247 -12.95 6.22 22.13
C LEU A 247 -14.05 5.70 23.08
N GLN A 248 -14.26 6.36 24.23
CA GLN A 248 -15.37 6.02 25.15
C GLN A 248 -16.73 6.18 24.50
N SER A 249 -16.95 7.27 23.75
CA SER A 249 -18.25 7.53 23.11
C SER A 249 -18.62 6.51 22.03
N ILE A 250 -17.63 5.81 21.45
CA ILE A 250 -17.84 4.69 20.52
C ILE A 250 -17.74 3.31 21.19
N GLY A 251 -17.72 3.26 22.53
CA GLY A 251 -17.75 2.01 23.29
C GLY A 251 -16.40 1.31 23.47
N LEU A 252 -15.28 1.99 23.22
CA LEU A 252 -13.94 1.47 23.44
C LEU A 252 -13.34 1.97 24.74
N ALA A 253 -12.59 1.11 25.42
CA ALA A 253 -11.86 1.43 26.64
C ALA A 253 -10.54 2.16 26.32
N PRO A 254 -10.36 3.45 26.67
CA PRO A 254 -9.14 4.19 26.33
C PRO A 254 -7.88 3.63 26.98
N ASP A 255 -7.95 3.10 28.18
CA ASP A 255 -6.85 2.42 28.87
C ASP A 255 -6.36 1.16 28.13
N ARG A 256 -7.25 0.49 27.39
CA ARG A 256 -6.91 -0.62 26.51
C ARG A 256 -6.24 -0.15 25.22
N TYR A 257 -6.78 0.88 24.57
CA TYR A 257 -6.36 1.23 23.21
C TYR A 257 -5.36 2.40 23.15
N LEU A 258 -5.49 3.42 23.98
CA LEU A 258 -4.69 4.64 23.90
C LEU A 258 -3.36 4.49 24.66
N GLU A 259 -2.25 4.72 23.97
CA GLU A 259 -0.89 4.68 24.54
C GLU A 259 -0.68 5.85 25.51
N GLY A 260 -0.10 5.59 26.69
CA GLY A 260 0.11 6.60 27.73
C GLY A 260 -1.04 6.76 28.72
N MET A 261 -2.18 6.08 28.50
CA MET A 261 -3.21 5.91 29.51
C MET A 261 -2.85 4.76 30.44
N LEU A 262 -2.46 5.08 31.66
CA LEU A 262 -2.48 4.10 32.75
C LEU A 262 -3.85 4.19 33.41
N GLY A 263 -4.54 3.05 33.50
CA GLY A 263 -5.81 2.95 34.20
C GLY A 263 -5.65 3.54 35.59
N GLY A 264 -6.35 4.64 35.85
CA GLY A 264 -6.46 5.17 37.20
C GLY A 264 -7.07 4.08 38.06
N VAL A 265 -6.31 3.64 39.08
CA VAL A 265 -6.86 2.86 40.18
C VAL A 265 -8.04 3.66 40.72
N SER A 266 -9.24 3.10 40.57
CA SER A 266 -10.47 3.53 41.25
C SER A 266 -10.29 3.52 42.75
#